data_AF-A0A927TFS3-F1
#
_entry.id   AF-A0A927TFS3-F1
#
_cell.length_a   1.000
_cell.length_b   1.000
_cell.length_c   1.000
_cell.angle_alpha   90.00
_cell.angle_beta   90.00
_cell.angle_gamma   90.00
#
_symmetry.space_group_name_H-M   'P 1'
#
loop_
_entity.id
_entity.type
_entity.pdbx_description
1 polymer ?
#
loop_
_entity_poly.entity_id
_entity_poly.type
_entity_poly.pdbx_seq_one_letter_code
_entity_poly.pdbx_strand_id
1 'polypeptide(L)'
;MKSKLIVVVVVMMSMVLFGCQGKTETENTVAKIVKAEEKMETDVQPETEEKNEMDIQLGASSVYTEEQLSDAINVITETFDKDFEQCTLQEIEYDEEYSISMEEMNKEMYQVENAVVFTSTFVVDEGYANGPLNAGAVYEDYGWIMTMDADGNWSVISCGYQ
;
A
#
# COMPACT_ATOMS: atom_id res chain seq x y z
N MET A 1 2.21 -32.50 -17.04
CA MET A 1 3.68 -32.56 -16.96
C MET A 1 4.27 -32.04 -18.25
N LYS A 2 4.83 -30.83 -18.25
CA LYS A 2 5.59 -30.28 -19.38
C LYS A 2 6.95 -29.85 -18.82
N SER A 3 7.98 -30.63 -19.13
CA SER A 3 9.37 -30.38 -18.74
C SER A 3 9.89 -29.13 -19.43
N LYS A 4 10.54 -28.24 -18.65
CA LYS A 4 11.15 -27.00 -19.15
C LYS A 4 12.48 -27.30 -19.84
N LEU A 5 12.65 -26.68 -21.00
CA LEU A 5 13.78 -26.75 -21.92
C LEU A 5 14.98 -25.96 -21.37
N ILE A 6 16.16 -26.58 -21.38
CA ILE A 6 17.44 -26.00 -20.96
C ILE A 6 17.93 -25.01 -22.02
N VAL A 7 18.21 -23.77 -21.61
CA VAL A 7 18.80 -22.71 -22.44
C VAL A 7 20.32 -22.97 -22.54
N VAL A 8 20.80 -23.28 -23.74
CA VAL A 8 22.24 -23.35 -24.04
C VAL A 8 22.66 -22.05 -24.70
N VAL A 9 23.48 -21.30 -23.98
CA VAL A 9 24.19 -20.10 -24.45
C VAL A 9 25.31 -20.54 -25.39
N VAL A 10 25.35 -19.99 -26.62
CA VAL A 10 26.56 -19.99 -27.45
C VAL A 10 26.75 -18.59 -28.03
N VAL A 11 27.79 -17.92 -27.51
CA VAL A 11 28.39 -16.67 -28.00
C VAL A 11 29.42 -17.02 -29.07
N MET A 12 29.40 -16.35 -30.23
CA MET A 12 30.57 -16.05 -31.10
C MET A 12 30.09 -15.07 -32.20
N MET A 13 30.37 -13.76 -32.13
CA MET A 13 31.63 -13.07 -32.46
C MET A 13 32.07 -13.23 -33.92
N SER A 14 31.77 -12.24 -34.77
CA SER A 14 32.69 -11.75 -35.83
C SER A 14 32.19 -10.44 -36.45
N MET A 15 32.94 -9.36 -36.26
CA MET A 15 32.87 -8.13 -37.05
C MET A 15 33.41 -8.39 -38.46
N VAL A 16 32.68 -7.96 -39.50
CA VAL A 16 33.29 -7.45 -40.75
C VAL A 16 32.43 -6.30 -41.27
N LEU A 17 33.02 -5.10 -41.26
CA LEU A 17 32.56 -3.92 -42.00
C LEU A 17 32.86 -4.13 -43.48
N PHE A 18 31.89 -3.91 -44.38
CA PHE A 18 32.12 -3.29 -45.69
C PHE A 18 30.79 -2.75 -46.21
N GLY A 19 30.77 -1.46 -46.51
CA GLY A 19 29.64 -0.79 -47.11
C GLY A 19 29.47 -1.13 -48.59
N CYS A 20 28.28 -0.87 -49.11
CA CYS A 20 28.01 -0.33 -50.44
C CYS A 20 26.52 -0.02 -50.55
N GLN A 21 26.18 1.23 -50.86
CA GLN A 21 24.84 1.62 -51.29
C GLN A 21 24.59 1.12 -52.72
N GLY A 22 23.38 0.62 -52.97
CA GLY A 22 22.85 0.38 -54.32
C GLY A 22 21.33 0.21 -54.29
N LYS A 23 20.60 1.22 -54.75
CA LYS A 23 19.21 1.11 -55.24
C LYS A 23 19.25 0.41 -56.61
N THR A 24 18.35 -0.49 -56.98
CA THR A 24 17.05 -0.26 -57.65
C THR A 24 16.47 -1.67 -58.00
N GLU A 25 15.29 -2.04 -57.53
CA GLU A 25 13.95 -2.03 -58.18
C GLU A 25 13.61 -3.20 -59.11
N THR A 26 12.29 -3.49 -59.17
CA THR A 26 11.47 -4.38 -60.03
C THR A 26 11.11 -5.76 -59.45
N GLU A 27 9.85 -6.24 -59.46
CA GLU A 27 8.55 -5.65 -59.80
C GLU A 27 7.43 -6.60 -59.29
N ASN A 28 6.34 -6.00 -58.78
CA ASN A 28 4.93 -6.33 -59.06
C ASN A 28 4.44 -7.79 -58.99
N THR A 29 3.61 -8.12 -58.00
CA THR A 29 2.27 -8.70 -58.27
C THR A 29 1.31 -8.60 -57.08
N VAL A 30 0.04 -8.32 -57.42
CA VAL A 30 -1.19 -8.40 -56.60
C VAL A 30 -1.54 -7.17 -55.77
N ALA A 31 -2.09 -6.22 -56.50
CA ALA A 31 -2.99 -5.19 -56.03
C ALA A 31 -4.06 -5.69 -55.05
N LYS A 32 -4.21 -4.92 -53.97
CA LYS A 32 -5.47 -4.45 -53.35
C LYS A 32 -6.31 -5.53 -52.67
N ILE A 33 -6.52 -5.43 -51.36
CA ILE A 33 -7.68 -4.83 -50.67
C ILE A 33 -7.29 -4.89 -49.18
N VAL A 34 -7.24 -3.86 -48.33
CA VAL A 34 -7.74 -2.49 -48.33
C VAL A 34 -6.87 -1.71 -47.35
N LYS A 35 -6.42 -0.53 -47.78
CA LYS A 35 -6.00 0.54 -46.90
C LYS A 35 -7.27 1.31 -46.52
N ALA A 36 -7.70 1.19 -45.28
CA ALA A 36 -8.60 2.06 -44.54
C ALA A 36 -8.21 1.84 -43.07
N GLU A 37 -7.24 2.58 -42.52
CA GLU A 37 -7.50 3.85 -41.83
C GLU A 37 -8.82 3.81 -41.03
N GLU A 38 -8.78 3.38 -39.77
CA GLU A 38 -8.93 4.31 -38.63
C GLU A 38 -8.72 3.60 -37.28
N LYS A 39 -7.74 4.15 -36.55
CA LYS A 39 -7.62 4.26 -35.09
C LYS A 39 -8.76 3.70 -34.23
N MET A 40 -8.41 2.79 -33.32
CA MET A 40 -8.52 2.98 -31.86
C MET A 40 -8.36 1.60 -31.20
N GLU A 41 -7.11 1.14 -31.12
CA GLU A 41 -6.73 0.08 -30.21
C GLU A 41 -5.98 0.79 -29.09
N THR A 42 -6.73 1.28 -28.10
CA THR A 42 -6.12 1.76 -26.86
C THR A 42 -5.60 0.52 -26.14
N ASP A 43 -4.29 0.34 -26.29
CA ASP A 43 -3.38 -0.33 -25.37
C ASP A 43 -3.85 -0.13 -23.92
N VAL A 44 -4.65 -1.08 -23.42
CA VAL A 44 -4.86 -1.22 -21.97
C VAL A 44 -3.57 -1.81 -21.45
N GLN A 45 -2.66 -0.92 -21.09
CA GLN A 45 -1.54 -1.25 -20.24
C GLN A 45 -2.13 -1.90 -18.97
N PRO A 46 -1.59 -3.03 -18.48
CA PRO A 46 -1.89 -3.42 -17.12
C PRO A 46 -1.26 -2.36 -16.23
N GLU A 47 -2.08 -1.41 -15.79
CA GLU A 47 -1.78 -0.58 -14.64
C GLU A 47 -1.52 -1.55 -13.48
N THR A 48 -0.24 -1.73 -13.20
CA THR A 48 0.23 -2.42 -12.01
C THR A 48 -0.28 -1.60 -10.84
N GLU A 49 -1.33 -2.07 -10.17
CA GLU A 49 -1.58 -1.71 -8.78
C GLU A 49 -0.31 -2.08 -8.00
N GLU A 50 0.59 -1.13 -7.80
CA GLU A 50 1.50 -1.18 -6.66
C GLU A 50 0.60 -1.19 -5.44
N LYS A 51 0.41 -2.37 -4.87
CA LYS A 51 -0.16 -2.50 -3.54
C LYS A 51 0.78 -1.73 -2.62
N ASN A 52 0.43 -0.49 -2.28
CA ASN A 52 1.13 0.27 -1.26
C ASN A 52 1.06 -0.58 0.02
N GLU A 53 2.17 -1.24 0.36
CA GLU A 53 2.26 -2.01 1.59
C GLU A 53 2.20 -1.01 2.76
N MET A 54 1.25 -1.22 3.68
CA MET A 54 1.17 -0.46 4.92
C MET A 54 2.47 -0.64 5.70
N ASP A 55 3.12 0.46 6.08
CA ASP A 55 4.30 0.43 6.94
C ASP A 55 3.88 0.23 8.40
N ILE A 56 4.63 -0.60 9.12
CA ILE A 56 4.36 -0.90 10.53
C ILE A 56 5.65 -0.66 11.30
N GLN A 57 5.64 0.33 12.18
CA GLN A 57 6.77 0.72 12.99
C GLN A 57 6.52 0.40 14.46
N LEU A 58 7.06 -0.74 14.92
CA LEU A 58 6.98 -1.13 16.32
C LEU A 58 8.27 -0.73 17.03
N GLY A 59 8.18 0.25 17.93
CA GLY A 59 9.23 0.53 18.90
C GLY A 59 9.48 -0.68 19.80
N ALA A 60 10.66 -0.71 20.43
CA ALA A 60 10.92 -1.71 21.45
C ALA A 60 9.91 -1.55 22.60
N SER A 61 9.31 -2.66 23.04
CA SER A 61 8.36 -2.67 24.15
C SER A 61 8.85 -3.54 25.30
N SER A 62 8.76 -3.01 26.52
CA SER A 62 8.96 -3.75 27.76
C SER A 62 7.66 -4.23 28.39
N VAL A 63 6.51 -3.69 27.94
CA VAL A 63 5.17 -3.96 28.47
C VAL A 63 4.40 -4.97 27.62
N TYR A 64 4.49 -4.86 26.28
CA TYR A 64 3.74 -5.69 25.34
C TYR A 64 4.68 -6.55 24.50
N THR A 65 4.24 -7.76 24.20
CA THR A 65 4.92 -8.62 23.22
C THR A 65 4.61 -8.17 21.80
N GLU A 66 5.46 -8.53 20.84
CA GLU A 66 5.21 -8.27 19.41
C GLU A 66 3.88 -8.89 18.94
N GLU A 67 3.50 -10.06 19.47
CA GLU A 67 2.21 -10.71 19.17
C GLU A 67 1.03 -9.85 19.64
N GLN A 68 1.09 -9.34 20.88
CA GLN A 68 0.04 -8.47 21.42
C GLN A 68 -0.09 -7.15 20.64
N LEU A 69 1.05 -6.54 20.25
CA LEU A 69 1.02 -5.33 19.43
C LEU A 69 0.48 -5.62 18.03
N SER A 70 0.84 -6.76 17.44
CA SER A 70 0.28 -7.19 16.15
C SER A 70 -1.24 -7.40 16.21
N ASP A 71 -1.76 -7.96 17.30
CA ASP A 71 -3.20 -8.15 17.48
C ASP A 71 -3.93 -6.81 17.61
N ALA A 72 -3.35 -5.84 18.33
CA ALA A 72 -3.90 -4.48 18.40
C ALA A 72 -3.94 -3.82 17.00
N ILE A 73 -2.88 -3.97 16.21
CA ILE A 73 -2.80 -3.43 14.84
C ILE A 73 -3.83 -4.06 13.91
N ASN A 74 -4.09 -5.37 14.05
CA ASN A 74 -5.15 -6.04 13.31
C ASN A 74 -6.50 -5.39 13.62
N VAL A 75 -6.81 -5.13 14.91
CA VAL A 75 -8.06 -4.45 15.31
C VAL A 75 -8.13 -3.02 14.77
N ILE A 76 -7.02 -2.27 14.77
CA ILE A 76 -6.97 -0.91 14.18
C ILE A 76 -7.24 -0.99 12.68
N THR A 77 -6.59 -1.90 11.97
CA THR A 77 -6.74 -2.06 10.51
C THR A 77 -8.18 -2.44 10.15
N GLU A 78 -8.78 -3.40 10.87
CA GLU A 78 -10.18 -3.80 10.67
C GLU A 78 -11.15 -2.65 10.96
N THR A 79 -10.87 -1.84 11.97
CA THR A 79 -11.67 -0.65 12.30
C THR A 79 -11.51 0.43 11.23
N PHE A 80 -10.29 0.67 10.76
CA PHE A 80 -9.99 1.63 9.70
C PHE A 80 -10.71 1.28 8.41
N ASP A 81 -10.59 0.03 7.94
CA ASP A 81 -11.22 -0.44 6.70
C ASP A 81 -12.74 -0.26 6.71
N LYS A 82 -13.34 -0.33 7.90
CA LYS A 82 -14.79 -0.22 8.08
C LYS A 82 -15.26 1.23 8.22
N ASP A 83 -14.56 2.04 8.99
CA ASP A 83 -15.06 3.35 9.44
C ASP A 83 -14.42 4.53 8.67
N PHE A 84 -13.32 4.30 7.94
CA PHE A 84 -12.56 5.29 7.17
C PHE A 84 -12.62 4.99 5.67
N GLU A 85 -13.84 4.82 5.14
CA GLU A 85 -14.06 4.64 3.70
C GLU A 85 -13.43 5.79 2.88
N GLN A 86 -12.87 5.45 1.71
CA GLN A 86 -12.15 6.38 0.84
C GLN A 86 -10.94 7.05 1.52
N CYS A 87 -10.33 6.36 2.48
CA CYS A 87 -9.01 6.68 3.00
C CYS A 87 -8.08 5.49 2.74
N THR A 88 -6.78 5.77 2.61
CA THR A 88 -5.73 4.77 2.49
C THR A 88 -4.80 4.89 3.68
N LEU A 89 -4.81 3.89 4.56
CA LEU A 89 -3.87 3.77 5.67
C LEU A 89 -2.46 3.47 5.13
N GLN A 90 -1.49 4.29 5.52
CA GLN A 90 -0.11 4.19 5.05
C GLN A 90 0.84 3.65 6.11
N GLU A 91 0.62 4.03 7.37
CA GLU A 91 1.53 3.71 8.46
C GLU A 91 0.77 3.54 9.77
N ILE A 92 1.21 2.59 10.60
CA ILE A 92 0.88 2.53 12.02
C ILE A 92 2.19 2.46 12.82
N GLU A 93 2.28 3.29 13.86
CA GLU A 93 3.42 3.34 14.77
C GLU A 93 2.99 3.04 16.22
N TYR A 94 3.86 2.35 16.95
CA TYR A 94 3.79 2.20 18.40
C TYR A 94 5.06 2.75 19.06
N ASP A 95 4.91 3.85 19.80
CA ASP A 95 5.92 4.40 20.71
C ASP A 95 5.50 4.12 22.16
N GLU A 96 6.30 3.30 22.87
CA GLU A 96 6.04 2.93 24.26
C GLU A 96 6.12 4.13 25.22
N GLU A 97 7.08 5.05 25.04
CA GLU A 97 7.24 6.20 25.92
C GLU A 97 6.05 7.16 25.78
N TYR A 98 5.63 7.42 24.54
CA TYR A 98 4.44 8.21 24.26
C TYR A 98 3.17 7.55 24.82
N SER A 99 2.98 6.25 24.57
CA SER A 99 1.82 5.51 25.08
C SER A 99 1.74 5.53 26.61
N ILE A 100 2.85 5.28 27.30
CA ILE A 100 2.92 5.34 28.78
C ILE A 100 2.61 6.76 29.29
N SER A 101 3.08 7.80 28.60
CA SER A 101 2.82 9.19 29.00
C SER A 101 1.33 9.56 28.98
N MET A 102 0.54 8.89 28.13
CA MET A 102 -0.89 9.13 27.95
C MET A 102 -1.78 8.18 28.75
N GLU A 103 -1.23 7.06 29.24
CA GLU A 103 -2.01 5.95 29.82
C GLU A 103 -2.90 6.40 30.98
N GLU A 104 -2.36 7.09 31.99
CA GLU A 104 -3.14 7.43 33.19
C GLU A 104 -4.30 8.38 32.88
N MET A 105 -4.05 9.39 32.04
CA MET A 105 -5.09 10.32 31.60
C MET A 105 -6.20 9.58 30.85
N ASN A 106 -5.85 8.66 29.95
CA ASN A 106 -6.81 7.89 29.17
C ASN A 106 -7.59 6.90 30.04
N LYS A 107 -6.95 6.23 31.00
CA LYS A 107 -7.62 5.37 31.98
C LYS A 107 -8.66 6.13 32.79
N GLU A 108 -8.30 7.32 33.28
CA GLU A 108 -9.24 8.18 34.01
C GLU A 108 -10.38 8.67 33.10
N MET A 109 -10.07 9.12 31.89
CA MET A 109 -11.08 9.67 30.98
C MET A 109 -12.11 8.62 30.52
N TYR A 110 -11.63 7.42 30.17
CA TYR A 110 -12.46 6.37 29.58
C TYR A 110 -12.89 5.29 30.59
N GLN A 111 -12.45 5.38 31.85
CA GLN A 111 -12.79 4.45 32.93
C GLN A 111 -12.41 3.00 32.61
N VAL A 112 -11.20 2.81 32.07
CA VAL A 112 -10.64 1.50 31.68
C VAL A 112 -9.44 1.12 32.57
N GLU A 113 -9.11 -0.17 32.62
CA GLU A 113 -7.99 -0.66 33.45
C GLU A 113 -6.62 -0.36 32.84
N ASN A 114 -6.53 -0.35 31.51
CA ASN A 114 -5.34 0.00 30.74
C ASN A 114 -5.74 0.78 29.49
N ALA A 115 -4.82 1.62 29.03
CA ALA A 115 -4.95 2.36 27.78
C ALA A 115 -3.62 2.38 27.04
N VAL A 116 -3.64 2.05 25.76
CA VAL A 116 -2.46 1.98 24.89
C VAL A 116 -2.71 2.87 23.69
N VAL A 117 -1.70 3.65 23.28
CA VAL A 117 -1.84 4.59 22.17
C VAL A 117 -0.96 4.15 21.01
N PHE A 118 -1.58 4.03 19.83
CA PHE A 118 -0.89 3.93 18.55
C PHE A 118 -1.13 5.21 17.75
N THR A 119 -0.23 5.56 16.85
CA THR A 119 -0.41 6.63 15.87
C THR A 119 -0.47 6.06 14.47
N SER A 120 -1.05 6.80 13.54
CA SER A 120 -1.15 6.37 12.15
C SER A 120 -1.03 7.55 11.20
N THR A 121 -0.57 7.22 9.99
CA THR A 121 -0.59 8.11 8.83
C THR A 121 -1.53 7.56 7.78
N PHE A 122 -2.45 8.37 7.28
CA PHE A 122 -3.33 7.99 6.19
C PHE A 122 -3.65 9.16 5.26
N VAL A 123 -4.03 8.82 4.02
CA VAL A 123 -4.42 9.78 2.99
C VAL A 123 -5.91 9.66 2.74
N VAL A 124 -6.59 10.80 2.63
CA VAL A 124 -8.00 10.88 2.25
C VAL A 124 -8.09 11.05 0.74
N ASP A 125 -8.90 10.23 0.08
CA ASP A 125 -9.09 10.34 -1.37
C ASP A 125 -9.57 11.73 -1.78
N GLU A 126 -9.13 12.21 -2.95
CA GLU A 126 -9.58 13.51 -3.50
C GLU A 126 -11.10 13.56 -3.76
N GLY A 127 -11.71 12.38 -3.94
CA GLY A 127 -13.14 12.21 -4.14
C GLY A 127 -13.96 12.12 -2.85
N TYR A 128 -13.32 12.19 -1.67
CA TYR A 128 -14.01 12.13 -0.39
C TYR A 128 -14.97 13.32 -0.26
N ALA A 129 -16.26 13.01 -0.10
CA ALA A 129 -17.31 14.01 -0.04
C ALA A 129 -18.22 13.74 1.16
N ASN A 130 -18.50 14.79 1.94
CA ASN A 130 -19.43 14.76 3.07
C ASN A 130 -18.94 13.95 4.29
N GLY A 131 -17.88 14.43 4.94
CA GLY A 131 -17.47 13.95 6.24
C GLY A 131 -16.58 14.96 6.98
N PRO A 132 -16.08 14.61 8.17
CA PRO A 132 -15.24 15.50 8.97
C PRO A 132 -13.81 15.62 8.43
N LEU A 133 -13.41 14.75 7.50
CA LEU A 133 -12.08 14.73 6.91
C LEU A 133 -11.97 15.61 5.66
N ASN A 134 -10.77 16.09 5.38
CA ASN A 134 -10.47 16.93 4.23
C ASN A 134 -9.98 16.06 3.05
N ALA A 135 -10.66 16.14 1.91
CA ALA A 135 -10.27 15.43 0.70
C ALA A 135 -8.85 15.80 0.25
N GLY A 136 -8.06 14.80 -0.14
CA GLY A 136 -6.67 14.95 -0.59
C GLY A 136 -5.67 15.30 0.52
N ALA A 137 -6.10 15.35 1.79
CA ALA A 137 -5.20 15.63 2.91
C ALA A 137 -4.50 14.36 3.39
N VAL A 138 -3.30 14.55 3.93
CA VAL A 138 -2.57 13.56 4.72
C VAL A 138 -2.85 13.86 6.19
N TYR A 139 -3.24 12.84 6.94
CA TYR A 139 -3.38 12.90 8.39
C TYR A 139 -2.21 12.12 8.97
N GLU A 140 -1.31 12.81 9.65
CA GLU A 140 -0.17 12.26 10.38
C GLU A 140 -0.49 12.27 11.89
N ASP A 141 0.18 11.42 12.66
CA ASP A 141 0.05 11.31 14.13
C ASP A 141 -1.40 11.09 14.61
N TYR A 142 -2.26 10.49 13.78
CA TYR A 142 -3.66 10.25 14.14
C TYR A 142 -3.73 9.12 15.16
N GLY A 143 -4.19 9.44 16.37
CA GLY A 143 -4.13 8.53 17.51
C GLY A 143 -5.26 7.49 17.56
N TRP A 144 -4.92 6.30 18.04
CA TRP A 144 -5.82 5.19 18.37
C TRP A 144 -5.62 4.81 19.82
N ILE A 145 -6.66 5.01 20.64
CA ILE A 145 -6.64 4.63 22.06
C ILE A 145 -7.27 3.25 22.18
N MET A 146 -6.44 2.29 22.57
CA MET A 146 -6.76 0.88 22.67
C MET A 146 -6.87 0.45 24.14
N THR A 147 -7.70 -0.56 24.41
CA THR A 147 -7.66 -1.29 25.68
C THR A 147 -7.63 -2.79 25.42
N MET A 148 -6.97 -3.52 26.31
CA MET A 148 -6.86 -4.97 26.28
C MET A 148 -7.53 -5.56 27.52
N ASP A 149 -8.44 -6.51 27.35
CA ASP A 149 -9.05 -7.20 28.48
C ASP A 149 -8.13 -8.28 29.09
N ALA A 150 -8.57 -8.90 30.18
CA ALA A 150 -7.79 -9.94 30.87
C ALA A 150 -7.60 -11.23 30.05
N ASP A 151 -8.41 -11.44 29.02
CA ASP A 151 -8.30 -12.58 28.09
C ASP A 151 -7.38 -12.25 26.89
N GLY A 152 -6.87 -11.01 26.82
CA GLY A 152 -5.98 -10.53 25.76
C GLY A 152 -6.70 -9.97 24.54
N ASN A 153 -8.01 -9.72 24.60
CA ASN A 153 -8.76 -9.16 23.48
C ASN A 153 -8.60 -7.63 23.44
N TRP A 154 -8.29 -7.12 22.26
CA TRP A 154 -8.14 -5.68 22.01
C TRP A 154 -9.42 -5.03 21.51
N SER A 155 -9.61 -3.76 21.87
CA SER A 155 -10.68 -2.92 21.33
C SER A 155 -10.27 -1.45 21.24
N VAL A 156 -10.77 -0.75 20.21
CA VAL A 156 -10.62 0.70 20.07
C VAL A 156 -11.61 1.38 21.01
N ILE A 157 -11.11 2.22 21.90
CA ILE A 157 -11.91 3.08 22.79
C ILE A 157 -12.31 4.37 22.07
N SER A 158 -11.32 4.99 21.42
CA SER A 158 -11.43 6.30 20.79
C SER A 158 -10.32 6.47 19.76
N CYS A 159 -10.53 7.35 18.79
CA CYS A 159 -9.51 7.72 17.81
C CYS A 159 -9.59 9.22 17.49
N GLY A 160 -8.46 9.80 17.08
CA GLY A 160 -8.34 11.23 16.83
C GLY A 160 -7.04 11.83 17.38
N TYR A 161 -6.89 13.13 17.16
CA TYR A 161 -5.79 13.91 17.75
C TYR A 161 -5.93 13.99 19.27
N GLN A 162 -4.81 13.78 19.97
CA GLN A 162 -4.70 13.74 21.43
C GLN A 162 -4.00 14.98 21.99
#